data_AF-A0AAW0ARB7-F1
#
_entry.id   AF-A0AAW0ARB7-F1
#
_cell.length_a   1.000
_cell.length_b   1.000
_cell.length_c   1.000
_cell.angle_alpha   90.00
_cell.angle_beta   90.00
_cell.angle_gamma   90.00
#
_symmetry.space_group_name_H-M   'P 1'
#
loop_
_entity.id
_entity.type
_entity.pdbx_description
1 polymer ?
#
loop_
_entity_poly.entity_id
_entity_poly.type
_entity_poly.pdbx_seq_one_letter_code
_entity_poly.pdbx_strand_id
1 'polypeptide(L)'
;FTSLQELTLDHDSIPFVVGLLGMKHGWSLRRLSYTTRNAPLAADTAKVFAVLKAKCNHSSLTHIRYSISRTNVLPDPNDGVIEQDTLRPLFAFRSLREVVLHPGSGFDLDDSDIDALARAWPQLYMLHLHGSGFRCPASRVTLRGLHSLSKHCHSLVDLKISLDASVVFCQDDTGIDVATSKAPLQKLSVEDSIITEAAPVVAYLLRIFPSIRLVTTMARQFVLPQREFQQQCRMYDLWNQV
;
A
#
# COMPACT_ATOMS: atom_id res chain seq x y z
N PHE A 1 -9.30 -31.04 1.24
CA PHE A 1 -9.40 -29.67 0.68
C PHE A 1 -8.47 -29.48 -0.52
N THR A 2 -8.71 -30.15 -1.64
CA THR A 2 -7.87 -30.02 -2.86
C THR A 2 -8.23 -28.79 -3.70
N SER A 3 -9.50 -28.35 -3.66
CA SER A 3 -10.03 -27.25 -4.48
C SER A 3 -10.16 -25.91 -3.75
N LEU A 4 -9.55 -25.73 -2.57
CA LEU A 4 -9.68 -24.48 -1.82
C LEU A 4 -8.96 -23.34 -2.56
N GLN A 5 -9.71 -22.32 -2.96
CA GLN A 5 -9.21 -21.14 -3.66
C GLN A 5 -9.24 -19.88 -2.79
N GLU A 6 -9.98 -19.91 -1.69
CA GLU A 6 -10.16 -18.75 -0.84
C GLU A 6 -9.97 -19.18 0.60
N LEU A 7 -9.13 -18.44 1.31
CA LEU A 7 -8.85 -18.67 2.72
C LEU A 7 -8.97 -17.34 3.45
N THR A 8 -9.91 -17.29 4.39
CA THR A 8 -10.09 -16.17 5.30
C THR A 8 -9.82 -16.65 6.72
N LEU A 9 -8.89 -15.99 7.40
CA LEU A 9 -8.48 -16.30 8.77
C LEU A 9 -8.75 -15.10 9.64
N ASP A 10 -9.50 -15.28 10.72
CA ASP A 10 -9.66 -14.28 11.78
C ASP A 10 -9.09 -14.89 13.05
N HIS A 11 -7.80 -14.65 13.29
CA HIS A 11 -7.07 -15.32 14.36
C HIS A 11 -5.80 -14.57 14.76
N ASP A 12 -5.58 -14.39 16.06
CA ASP A 12 -4.42 -13.63 16.57
C ASP A 12 -3.12 -14.42 16.59
N SER A 13 -3.21 -15.74 16.67
CA SER A 13 -2.01 -16.59 16.72
C SER A 13 -1.38 -16.72 15.34
N ILE A 14 -0.28 -15.99 15.12
CA ILE A 14 0.57 -16.15 13.94
C ILE A 14 1.12 -17.58 13.81
N PRO A 15 1.57 -18.26 14.90
CA PRO A 15 1.94 -19.67 14.81
C PRO A 15 0.84 -20.56 14.26
N PHE A 16 -0.42 -20.29 14.60
CA PHE A 16 -1.56 -21.02 14.03
C PHE A 16 -1.71 -20.76 12.52
N VAL A 17 -1.66 -19.48 12.09
CA VAL A 17 -1.75 -19.11 10.66
C VAL A 17 -0.62 -19.76 9.86
N VAL A 18 0.61 -19.68 10.34
CA VAL A 18 1.80 -20.30 9.75
C VAL A 18 1.65 -21.82 9.69
N GLY A 19 1.21 -22.44 10.79
CA GLY A 19 0.98 -23.88 10.88
C GLY A 19 -0.06 -24.35 9.87
N LEU A 20 -1.20 -23.65 9.78
CA LEU A 20 -2.29 -23.95 8.86
C LEU A 20 -1.85 -23.89 7.39
N LEU A 21 -1.18 -22.79 7.01
CA LEU A 21 -0.61 -22.65 5.66
C LEU A 21 0.45 -23.72 5.38
N GLY A 22 1.19 -24.13 6.41
CA GLY A 22 2.22 -25.17 6.36
C GLY A 22 1.70 -26.59 6.19
N MET A 23 0.41 -26.87 6.49
CA MET A 23 -0.14 -28.24 6.47
C MET A 23 -0.19 -28.88 5.09
N LYS A 24 -0.14 -28.07 4.02
CA LYS A 24 -0.28 -28.55 2.65
C LYS A 24 0.70 -27.83 1.74
N HIS A 25 1.21 -28.56 0.75
CA HIS A 25 1.98 -28.02 -0.36
C HIS A 25 1.10 -27.82 -1.60
N GLY A 26 1.45 -26.85 -2.44
CA GLY A 26 0.75 -26.60 -3.68
C GLY A 26 -0.65 -26.02 -3.47
N TRP A 27 -0.80 -25.08 -2.53
CA TRP A 27 -2.04 -24.34 -2.40
C TRP A 27 -2.31 -23.55 -3.68
N SER A 28 -3.46 -23.80 -4.32
CA SER A 28 -3.94 -23.02 -5.47
C SER A 28 -4.87 -21.89 -5.02
N LEU A 29 -4.48 -21.19 -3.94
CA LEU A 29 -5.25 -20.07 -3.41
C LEU A 29 -5.25 -18.93 -4.41
N ARG A 30 -6.43 -18.37 -4.66
CA ARG A 30 -6.67 -17.13 -5.39
C ARG A 30 -6.75 -15.95 -4.44
N ARG A 31 -7.39 -16.13 -3.28
CA ARG A 31 -7.57 -15.09 -2.27
C ARG A 31 -7.10 -15.58 -0.92
N LEU A 32 -6.27 -14.77 -0.28
CA LEU A 32 -5.94 -14.92 1.13
C LEU A 32 -6.31 -13.63 1.85
N SER A 33 -7.11 -13.76 2.90
CA SER A 33 -7.35 -12.68 3.85
C SER A 33 -6.99 -13.18 5.23
N TYR A 34 -6.15 -12.47 5.96
CA TYR A 34 -5.98 -12.72 7.38
C TYR A 34 -6.15 -11.44 8.18
N THR A 35 -6.93 -11.56 9.24
CA THR A 35 -7.25 -10.49 10.17
C THR A 35 -6.77 -10.90 11.55
N THR A 36 -6.10 -9.98 12.24
CA THR A 36 -5.65 -10.14 13.62
C THR A 36 -6.27 -9.05 14.47
N ARG A 37 -6.57 -9.33 15.74
CA ARG A 37 -7.00 -8.30 16.70
C ARG A 37 -5.85 -7.47 17.19
N ASN A 38 -4.65 -8.04 17.33
CA ASN A 38 -3.44 -7.31 17.74
C ASN A 38 -2.51 -7.14 16.54
N ALA A 39 -1.75 -6.05 16.54
CA ALA A 39 -0.68 -5.85 15.56
C ALA A 39 0.41 -6.92 15.76
N PRO A 40 0.62 -7.86 14.81
CA PRO A 40 1.75 -8.75 14.82
C PRO A 40 3.05 -7.96 14.62
N LEU A 41 4.14 -8.55 15.09
CA LEU A 41 5.47 -8.04 14.82
C LEU A 41 5.78 -8.10 13.32
N ALA A 42 6.71 -7.27 12.85
CA ALA A 42 7.19 -7.31 11.46
C ALA A 42 7.74 -8.71 11.11
N ALA A 43 8.50 -9.31 12.02
CA ALA A 43 9.05 -10.66 11.88
C ALA A 43 7.97 -11.74 11.74
N ASP A 44 6.83 -11.57 12.40
CA ASP A 44 5.72 -12.51 12.33
C ASP A 44 4.97 -12.40 11.01
N THR A 45 4.76 -11.17 10.52
CA THR A 45 4.25 -10.91 9.18
C THR A 45 5.16 -11.52 8.12
N ALA A 46 6.48 -11.36 8.27
CA ALA A 46 7.47 -11.95 7.38
C ALA A 46 7.39 -13.49 7.35
N LYS A 47 7.17 -14.15 8.49
CA LYS A 47 6.97 -15.62 8.55
C LYS A 47 5.75 -16.06 7.74
N VAL A 48 4.63 -15.33 7.84
CA VAL A 48 3.43 -15.64 7.04
C VAL A 48 3.75 -15.55 5.55
N PHE A 49 4.35 -14.45 5.10
CA PHE A 49 4.69 -14.26 3.69
C PHE A 49 5.73 -15.28 3.18
N ALA A 50 6.70 -15.66 4.02
CA ALA A 50 7.67 -16.70 3.70
C ALA A 50 6.99 -18.06 3.50
N VAL A 51 6.03 -18.44 4.36
CA VAL A 51 5.27 -19.69 4.20
C VAL A 51 4.40 -19.65 2.96
N LEU A 52 3.77 -18.51 2.64
CA LEU A 52 3.03 -18.37 1.39
C LEU A 52 3.92 -18.64 0.19
N LYS A 53 5.08 -17.99 0.11
CA LYS A 53 6.05 -18.23 -0.96
C LYS A 53 6.46 -19.70 -1.05
N ALA A 54 6.66 -20.38 0.08
CA ALA A 54 7.13 -21.77 0.10
C ALA A 54 6.04 -22.80 -0.24
N LYS A 55 4.76 -22.53 0.11
CA LYS A 55 3.69 -23.54 0.09
C LYS A 55 2.60 -23.27 -0.95
N CYS A 56 2.45 -22.04 -1.42
CA CYS A 56 1.43 -21.66 -2.40
C CYS A 56 1.98 -21.67 -3.82
N ASN A 57 1.10 -21.93 -4.78
CA ASN A 57 1.39 -21.73 -6.19
C ASN A 57 1.50 -20.23 -6.49
N HIS A 58 2.61 -19.83 -7.11
CA HIS A 58 2.93 -18.42 -7.36
C HIS A 58 2.05 -17.77 -8.43
N SER A 59 1.42 -18.58 -9.30
CA SER A 59 0.54 -18.07 -10.37
C SER A 59 -0.94 -18.03 -10.01
N SER A 60 -1.35 -18.65 -8.89
CA SER A 60 -2.77 -18.69 -8.52
C SER A 60 -3.21 -17.50 -7.70
N LEU A 61 -2.32 -16.97 -6.84
CA LEU A 61 -2.67 -15.93 -5.89
C LEU A 61 -2.85 -14.59 -6.60
N THR A 62 -4.04 -14.03 -6.44
CA THR A 62 -4.45 -12.78 -7.08
C THR A 62 -4.82 -11.71 -6.07
N HIS A 63 -5.23 -12.11 -4.86
CA HIS A 63 -5.62 -11.18 -3.80
C HIS A 63 -4.95 -11.57 -2.50
N ILE A 64 -4.30 -10.61 -1.86
CA ILE A 64 -3.82 -10.73 -0.50
C ILE A 64 -4.34 -9.56 0.33
N ARG A 65 -4.95 -9.89 1.45
CA ARG A 65 -5.39 -8.92 2.45
C ARG A 65 -4.84 -9.27 3.81
N TYR A 66 -4.29 -8.27 4.44
CA TYR A 66 -3.88 -8.28 5.83
C TYR A 66 -4.45 -7.03 6.50
N SER A 67 -5.20 -7.23 7.58
CA SER A 67 -5.74 -6.12 8.36
C SER A 67 -5.77 -6.41 9.85
N ILE A 68 -5.67 -5.35 10.65
CA ILE A 68 -5.87 -5.44 12.09
C ILE A 68 -7.29 -4.98 12.41
N SER A 69 -8.03 -5.78 13.16
CA SER A 69 -9.31 -5.40 13.78
C SER A 69 -9.02 -4.38 14.89
N ARG A 70 -9.69 -3.21 14.83
CA ARG A 70 -9.48 -2.04 15.70
C ARG A 70 -8.93 -2.39 17.09
N THR A 71 -7.67 -2.04 17.36
CA THR A 71 -7.05 -2.15 18.68
C THR A 71 -7.31 -0.90 19.52
N ASN A 72 -7.51 -1.09 20.82
CA ASN A 72 -7.38 0.00 21.81
C ASN A 72 -5.93 0.16 22.30
N VAL A 73 -5.02 -0.68 21.83
CA VAL A 73 -3.60 -0.69 22.21
C VAL A 73 -2.79 -0.08 21.07
N LEU A 74 -2.02 0.96 21.39
CA LEU A 74 -1.07 1.56 20.47
C LEU A 74 0.09 0.58 20.29
N PRO A 75 0.37 0.10 19.07
CA PRO A 75 1.56 -0.71 18.82
C PRO A 75 2.83 0.10 19.13
N ASP A 76 3.87 -0.58 19.59
CA ASP A 76 5.19 0.03 19.67
C ASP A 76 5.61 0.48 18.25
N PRO A 77 6.06 1.73 18.07
CA PRO A 77 6.45 2.25 16.77
C PRO A 77 7.52 1.41 16.05
N ASN A 78 8.37 0.67 16.78
CA ASN A 78 9.51 -0.02 16.16
C ASN A 78 9.26 -1.52 15.89
N ASP A 79 8.26 -2.12 16.53
CA ASP A 79 8.13 -3.58 16.56
C ASP A 79 7.31 -4.16 15.39
N GLY A 80 6.63 -3.32 14.62
CA GLY A 80 5.65 -3.73 13.61
C GLY A 80 5.78 -3.07 12.24
N VAL A 81 6.84 -2.30 12.00
CA VAL A 81 7.03 -1.57 10.74
C VAL A 81 7.35 -2.56 9.62
N ILE A 82 6.61 -2.46 8.52
CA ILE A 82 6.82 -3.31 7.34
C ILE A 82 7.80 -2.64 6.38
N GLU A 83 8.97 -3.25 6.24
CA GLU A 83 10.01 -2.87 5.27
C GLU A 83 9.94 -3.73 4.01
N GLN A 84 10.73 -3.37 2.98
CA GLN A 84 10.81 -4.11 1.72
C GLN A 84 11.14 -5.60 1.91
N ASP A 85 12.09 -5.93 2.80
CA ASP A 85 12.49 -7.33 3.03
C ASP A 85 11.35 -8.18 3.60
N THR A 86 10.43 -7.55 4.35
CA THR A 86 9.22 -8.23 4.81
C THR A 86 8.30 -8.56 3.63
N LEU A 87 8.16 -7.65 2.66
CA LEU A 87 7.31 -7.83 1.47
C LEU A 87 7.93 -8.74 0.41
N ARG A 88 9.25 -8.86 0.38
CA ARG A 88 10.01 -9.59 -0.66
C ARG A 88 9.50 -10.99 -0.99
N PRO A 89 9.01 -11.82 -0.04
CA PRO A 89 8.44 -13.11 -0.39
C PRO A 89 7.22 -13.03 -1.30
N LEU A 90 6.45 -11.94 -1.22
CA LEU A 90 5.27 -11.70 -2.05
C LEU A 90 5.61 -11.33 -3.50
N PHE A 91 6.86 -10.97 -3.79
CA PHE A 91 7.29 -10.63 -5.16
C PHE A 91 7.32 -11.84 -6.11
N ALA A 92 7.23 -13.06 -5.58
CA ALA A 92 7.06 -14.26 -6.39
C ALA A 92 5.69 -14.33 -7.09
N PHE A 93 4.66 -13.67 -6.54
CA PHE A 93 3.28 -13.77 -7.01
C PHE A 93 2.96 -12.71 -8.06
N ARG A 94 3.44 -12.92 -9.29
CA ARG A 94 3.27 -11.96 -10.41
C ARG A 94 1.82 -11.72 -10.85
N SER A 95 0.90 -12.61 -10.46
CA SER A 95 -0.52 -12.53 -10.76
C SER A 95 -1.32 -11.75 -9.72
N LEU A 96 -0.66 -11.15 -8.72
CA LEU A 96 -1.33 -10.28 -7.74
C LEU A 96 -2.00 -9.09 -8.44
N ARG A 97 -3.27 -8.91 -8.11
CA ARG A 97 -4.17 -7.85 -8.58
C ARG A 97 -4.59 -6.95 -7.43
N GLU A 98 -4.87 -7.51 -6.26
CA GLU A 98 -5.27 -6.75 -5.09
C GLU A 98 -4.32 -7.04 -3.93
N VAL A 99 -3.65 -6.00 -3.45
CA VAL A 99 -2.77 -6.07 -2.29
C VAL A 99 -3.26 -5.02 -1.29
N VAL A 100 -3.79 -5.50 -0.17
CA VAL A 100 -4.27 -4.64 0.93
C VAL A 100 -3.53 -5.03 2.18
N LEU A 101 -2.61 -4.19 2.63
CA LEU A 101 -1.79 -4.42 3.81
C LEU A 101 -1.99 -3.26 4.78
N HIS A 102 -2.51 -3.59 5.96
CA HIS A 102 -2.81 -2.63 7.02
C HIS A 102 -2.12 -3.02 8.34
N PRO A 103 -0.78 -2.90 8.41
CA PRO A 103 -0.01 -3.09 9.64
C PRO A 103 -0.28 -1.98 10.65
N GLY A 104 -0.10 -2.30 11.94
CA GLY A 104 -0.37 -1.37 13.03
C GLY A 104 0.63 -0.21 13.05
N SER A 105 1.92 -0.52 12.85
CA SER A 105 3.01 0.46 12.89
C SER A 105 3.35 1.07 11.51
N GLY A 106 2.61 0.74 10.46
CA GLY A 106 2.80 1.29 9.13
C GLY A 106 3.96 0.67 8.34
N PHE A 107 4.59 1.48 7.49
CA PHE A 107 5.58 1.06 6.50
C PHE A 107 6.79 1.99 6.52
N ASP A 108 7.99 1.44 6.37
CA ASP A 108 9.20 2.19 6.02
C ASP A 108 9.64 1.71 4.64
N LEU A 109 9.17 2.44 3.63
CA LEU A 109 9.42 2.18 2.22
C LEU A 109 9.85 3.47 1.55
N ASP A 110 10.76 3.36 0.57
CA ASP A 110 11.17 4.47 -0.30
C ASP A 110 10.82 4.24 -1.78
N ASP A 111 11.18 5.19 -2.64
CA ASP A 111 10.88 5.14 -4.07
C ASP A 111 11.45 3.88 -4.77
N SER A 112 12.59 3.37 -4.30
CA SER A 112 13.21 2.17 -4.87
C SER A 112 12.43 0.91 -4.50
N ASP A 113 11.86 0.89 -3.31
CA ASP A 113 10.99 -0.19 -2.85
C ASP A 113 9.69 -0.24 -3.65
N ILE A 114 9.10 0.91 -3.92
CA ILE A 114 7.89 1.02 -4.74
C ILE A 114 8.17 0.60 -6.20
N ASP A 115 9.34 0.94 -6.76
CA ASP A 115 9.74 0.47 -8.09
C ASP A 115 9.88 -1.07 -8.14
N ALA A 116 10.54 -1.66 -7.15
CA ALA A 116 10.69 -3.11 -7.06
C ALA A 116 9.32 -3.82 -6.96
N LEU A 117 8.43 -3.28 -6.12
CA LEU A 117 7.06 -3.76 -5.96
C LEU A 117 6.26 -3.66 -7.27
N ALA A 118 6.33 -2.50 -7.94
CA ALA A 118 5.61 -2.26 -9.19
C ALA A 118 6.04 -3.23 -10.29
N ARG A 119 7.35 -3.53 -10.38
CA ARG A 119 7.88 -4.55 -11.31
C ARG A 119 7.47 -5.97 -10.95
N ALA A 120 7.36 -6.28 -9.66
CA ALA A 120 6.94 -7.59 -9.18
C ALA A 120 5.47 -7.88 -9.49
N TRP A 121 4.60 -6.85 -9.45
CA TRP A 121 3.15 -6.98 -9.63
C TRP A 121 2.64 -6.16 -10.83
N PRO A 122 2.98 -6.54 -12.07
CA PRO A 122 2.59 -5.78 -13.26
C PRO A 122 1.08 -5.80 -13.54
N GLN A 123 0.34 -6.76 -12.96
CA GLN A 123 -1.12 -6.88 -13.10
C GLN A 123 -1.89 -6.22 -11.95
N LEU A 124 -1.22 -5.42 -11.13
CA LEU A 124 -1.81 -4.77 -9.96
C LEU A 124 -2.96 -3.85 -10.38
N TYR A 125 -4.10 -4.05 -9.73
CA TYR A 125 -5.35 -3.31 -9.91
C TYR A 125 -5.65 -2.43 -8.71
N MET A 126 -5.38 -2.93 -7.50
CA MET A 126 -5.56 -2.22 -6.24
C MET A 126 -4.34 -2.41 -5.34
N LEU A 127 -3.81 -1.29 -4.84
CA LEU A 127 -2.69 -1.29 -3.89
C LEU A 127 -3.03 -0.39 -2.70
N HIS A 128 -3.24 -0.99 -1.55
CA HIS A 128 -3.46 -0.27 -0.29
C HIS A 128 -2.34 -0.61 0.68
N LEU A 129 -1.46 0.35 0.91
CA LEU A 129 -0.39 0.32 1.91
C LEU A 129 -0.66 1.47 2.88
N HIS A 130 -1.35 1.20 3.97
CA HIS A 130 -1.61 2.21 5.01
C HIS A 130 -1.43 1.63 6.40
N GLY A 131 -1.06 2.46 7.38
CA GLY A 131 -0.93 2.06 8.79
C GLY A 131 -2.08 2.57 9.66
N SER A 132 -2.24 2.01 10.85
CA SER A 132 -3.15 2.53 11.88
C SER A 132 -2.38 3.03 13.10
N GLY A 133 -1.89 4.28 13.08
CA GLY A 133 -1.33 4.87 14.29
C GLY A 133 -0.68 6.22 14.11
N PHE A 134 -0.76 7.07 15.15
CA PHE A 134 -0.08 8.37 15.23
C PHE A 134 1.45 8.27 15.26
N ARG A 135 2.00 7.04 15.37
CA ARG A 135 3.42 6.76 15.46
C ARG A 135 3.97 6.04 14.23
N CYS A 136 3.21 5.98 13.13
CA CYS A 136 3.78 5.50 11.88
C CYS A 136 4.97 6.41 11.49
N PRO A 137 6.06 5.83 10.97
CA PRO A 137 7.16 6.63 10.45
C PRO A 137 6.65 7.53 9.31
N ALA A 138 7.28 8.69 9.15
CA ALA A 138 7.02 9.53 7.99
C ALA A 138 7.36 8.75 6.72
N SER A 139 6.48 8.78 5.72
CA SER A 139 6.74 8.10 4.46
C SER A 139 7.97 8.66 3.78
N ARG A 140 8.84 7.79 3.28
CA ARG A 140 9.98 8.15 2.42
C ARG A 140 9.65 7.96 0.94
N VAL A 141 8.44 7.51 0.63
CA VAL A 141 7.92 7.44 -0.74
C VAL A 141 7.57 8.84 -1.19
N THR A 142 8.15 9.28 -2.30
CA THR A 142 7.85 10.57 -2.90
C THR A 142 6.91 10.43 -4.10
N LEU A 143 6.60 11.55 -4.73
CA LEU A 143 5.90 11.57 -6.02
C LEU A 143 6.64 10.77 -7.13
N ARG A 144 7.96 10.57 -6.99
CA ARG A 144 8.73 9.75 -7.93
C ARG A 144 8.41 8.27 -7.80
N GLY A 145 8.21 7.75 -6.58
CA GLY A 145 7.79 6.37 -6.36
C GLY A 145 6.46 6.05 -7.04
N LEU A 146 5.52 7.01 -7.04
CA LEU A 146 4.24 6.87 -7.74
C LEU A 146 4.38 6.72 -9.26
N HIS A 147 5.38 7.37 -9.86
CA HIS A 147 5.63 7.23 -11.30
C HIS A 147 6.05 5.80 -11.66
N SER A 148 6.78 5.10 -10.77
CA SER A 148 7.12 3.68 -11.00
C SER A 148 5.87 2.79 -11.09
N LEU A 149 4.86 3.06 -10.26
CA LEU A 149 3.56 2.37 -10.35
C LEU A 149 2.87 2.66 -11.68
N SER A 150 2.87 3.91 -12.14
CA SER A 150 2.22 4.29 -13.39
C SER A 150 2.88 3.66 -14.62
N LYS A 151 4.20 3.43 -14.55
CA LYS A 151 5.03 2.81 -15.59
C LYS A 151 4.90 1.28 -15.66
N HIS A 152 4.73 0.62 -14.52
CA HIS A 152 4.78 -0.85 -14.45
C HIS A 152 3.41 -1.49 -14.23
N CYS A 153 2.49 -0.82 -13.54
CA CYS A 153 1.16 -1.33 -13.17
C CYS A 153 0.06 -0.72 -14.04
N HIS A 154 -0.03 -1.16 -15.30
CA HIS A 154 -0.93 -0.62 -16.33
C HIS A 154 -2.43 -0.87 -16.06
N SER A 155 -2.77 -1.63 -15.04
CA SER A 155 -4.16 -1.91 -14.64
C SER A 155 -4.55 -1.28 -13.32
N LEU A 156 -3.66 -0.46 -12.72
CA LEU A 156 -3.88 0.13 -11.40
C LEU A 156 -5.02 1.16 -11.47
N VAL A 157 -6.06 0.95 -10.63
CA VAL A 157 -7.28 1.78 -10.57
C VAL A 157 -7.45 2.43 -9.19
N ASP A 158 -7.00 1.77 -8.13
CA ASP A 158 -7.18 2.22 -6.75
C ASP A 158 -5.86 2.13 -5.97
N LEU A 159 -5.39 3.27 -5.48
CA LEU A 159 -4.14 3.41 -4.75
C LEU A 159 -4.37 4.11 -3.42
N LYS A 160 -3.85 3.54 -2.35
CA LYS A 160 -3.85 4.12 -1.01
C LYS A 160 -2.45 3.99 -0.42
N ILE A 161 -1.78 5.13 -0.21
CA ILE A 161 -0.38 5.17 0.22
C ILE A 161 -0.04 6.54 0.82
N SER A 162 0.80 6.56 1.86
CA SER A 162 1.38 7.79 2.42
C SER A 162 2.61 8.23 1.64
N LEU A 163 2.82 9.54 1.51
CA LEU A 163 3.86 10.15 0.69
C LEU A 163 4.54 11.31 1.43
N ASP A 164 5.81 11.54 1.12
CA ASP A 164 6.45 12.83 1.30
C ASP A 164 6.41 13.59 -0.03
N ALA A 165 5.47 14.53 -0.12
CA ALA A 165 5.32 15.46 -1.25
C ALA A 165 5.77 16.88 -0.87
N SER A 166 6.68 17.01 0.11
CA SER A 166 7.27 18.31 0.49
C SER A 166 8.17 18.89 -0.58
N VAL A 167 8.81 18.02 -1.38
CA VAL A 167 9.67 18.38 -2.52
C VAL A 167 8.91 18.12 -3.81
N VAL A 168 8.48 19.18 -4.49
CA VAL A 168 7.91 19.07 -5.83
C VAL A 168 8.98 19.39 -6.87
N PHE A 169 9.26 18.44 -7.75
CA PHE A 169 10.26 18.61 -8.81
C PHE A 169 9.85 19.72 -9.78
N CYS A 170 10.79 20.58 -10.18
CA CYS A 170 10.58 21.53 -11.25
C CYS A 170 10.23 20.80 -12.56
N GLN A 171 9.41 21.42 -13.41
CA GLN A 171 8.80 20.81 -14.60
C GLN A 171 9.83 20.17 -15.56
N ASP A 172 11.07 20.67 -15.57
CA ASP A 172 12.14 20.24 -16.48
C ASP A 172 13.03 19.10 -15.92
N ASP A 173 12.93 18.77 -14.64
CA ASP A 173 13.96 17.97 -13.95
C ASP A 173 13.68 16.46 -13.96
N THR A 174 12.56 16.04 -14.54
CA THR A 174 12.00 14.72 -14.22
C THR A 174 12.36 13.60 -15.18
N GLY A 175 12.81 13.86 -16.41
CA GLY A 175 12.99 12.80 -17.42
C GLY A 175 11.76 11.87 -17.55
N ILE A 176 10.59 12.34 -17.11
CA ILE A 176 9.35 11.57 -17.08
C ILE A 176 8.87 11.52 -18.52
N ASP A 177 9.09 10.36 -19.12
CA ASP A 177 8.47 10.02 -20.39
C ASP A 177 6.97 9.78 -20.14
N VAL A 178 6.20 10.88 -20.13
CA VAL A 178 4.75 10.90 -19.91
C VAL A 178 4.04 9.95 -20.88
N ALA A 179 4.64 9.68 -22.06
CA ALA A 179 4.09 8.74 -23.04
C ALA A 179 4.03 7.28 -22.52
N THR A 180 4.78 6.95 -21.46
CA THR A 180 4.77 5.62 -20.85
C THR A 180 3.71 5.43 -19.77
N SER A 181 3.07 6.50 -19.31
CA SER A 181 2.06 6.35 -18.26
C SER A 181 0.71 5.92 -18.84
N LYS A 182 0.30 4.69 -18.53
CA LYS A 182 -0.97 4.11 -19.01
C LYS A 182 -1.86 3.56 -17.90
N ALA A 183 -1.48 3.76 -16.65
CA ALA A 183 -2.27 3.29 -15.51
C ALA A 183 -3.59 4.10 -15.41
N PRO A 184 -4.76 3.45 -15.48
CA PRO A 184 -6.06 4.11 -15.40
C PRO A 184 -6.44 4.39 -13.94
N LEU A 185 -5.54 4.98 -13.15
CA LEU A 185 -5.78 5.24 -11.73
C LEU A 185 -6.94 6.23 -11.57
N GLN A 186 -7.97 5.82 -10.83
CA GLN A 186 -9.18 6.61 -10.63
C GLN A 186 -9.29 7.15 -9.20
N LYS A 187 -8.81 6.36 -8.22
CA LYS A 187 -8.90 6.67 -6.80
C LYS A 187 -7.51 6.70 -6.20
N LEU A 188 -7.17 7.81 -5.56
CA LEU A 188 -5.94 7.98 -4.82
C LEU A 188 -6.26 8.44 -3.40
N SER A 189 -5.86 7.66 -2.40
CA SER A 189 -5.87 8.12 -1.01
C SER A 189 -4.44 8.38 -0.56
N VAL A 190 -4.15 9.64 -0.23
CA VAL A 190 -2.81 10.08 0.21
C VAL A 190 -2.63 10.01 1.73
N GLU A 191 -3.54 9.36 2.46
CA GLU A 191 -3.39 9.07 3.90
C GLU A 191 -2.95 10.29 4.73
N ASP A 192 -1.85 10.15 5.47
CA ASP A 192 -1.18 11.16 6.30
C ASP A 192 0.04 11.79 5.59
N SER A 193 0.00 11.85 4.26
CA SER A 193 1.07 12.43 3.44
C SER A 193 1.43 13.85 3.85
N ILE A 194 2.72 14.17 3.75
CA ILE A 194 3.23 15.53 3.91
C ILE A 194 3.06 16.25 2.58
N ILE A 195 2.16 17.24 2.52
CA ILE A 195 1.89 18.04 1.32
C ILE A 195 2.08 19.51 1.66
N THR A 196 3.16 20.11 1.16
CA THR A 196 3.47 21.53 1.40
C THR A 196 2.68 22.45 0.47
N GLU A 197 2.66 22.13 -0.82
CA GLU A 197 1.97 22.89 -1.86
C GLU A 197 1.06 21.99 -2.71
N ALA A 198 -0.26 22.15 -2.57
CA ALA A 198 -1.22 21.25 -3.23
C ALA A 198 -1.21 21.40 -4.77
N ALA A 199 -1.15 22.62 -5.31
CA ALA A 199 -1.25 22.86 -6.76
C ALA A 199 -0.16 22.14 -7.59
N PRO A 200 1.14 22.24 -7.26
CA PRO A 200 2.18 21.56 -8.04
C PRO A 200 2.12 20.03 -7.85
N VAL A 201 1.68 19.53 -6.68
CA VAL A 201 1.44 18.10 -6.45
C VAL A 201 0.30 17.59 -7.33
N VAL A 202 -0.83 18.29 -7.38
CA VAL A 202 -1.98 17.98 -8.24
C VAL A 202 -1.57 17.94 -9.70
N ALA A 203 -0.85 18.98 -10.18
CA ALA A 203 -0.38 19.05 -11.56
C ALA A 203 0.53 17.86 -11.92
N TYR A 204 1.42 17.47 -11.01
CA TYR A 204 2.25 16.28 -11.18
C TYR A 204 1.43 15.00 -11.24
N LEU A 205 0.47 14.81 -10.33
CA LEU A 205 -0.39 13.62 -10.27
C LEU A 205 -1.24 13.48 -11.53
N LEU A 206 -1.84 14.56 -12.03
CA LEU A 206 -2.63 14.54 -13.27
C LEU A 206 -1.78 14.21 -14.49
N ARG A 207 -0.48 14.56 -14.47
CA ARG A 207 0.44 14.21 -15.55
C ARG A 207 0.75 12.72 -15.58
N ILE A 208 0.97 12.08 -14.43
CA ILE A 208 1.27 10.64 -14.37
C ILE A 208 0.02 9.76 -14.28
N PHE A 209 -1.13 10.29 -13.86
CA PHE A 209 -2.39 9.56 -13.75
C PHE A 209 -3.54 10.44 -14.26
N PRO A 210 -3.69 10.59 -15.59
CA PRO A 210 -4.66 11.51 -16.18
C PRO A 210 -6.12 11.12 -15.95
N SER A 211 -6.38 9.91 -15.44
CA SER A 211 -7.73 9.38 -15.18
C SER A 211 -8.17 9.51 -13.71
N ILE A 212 -7.40 10.19 -12.84
CA ILE A 212 -7.77 10.39 -11.44
C ILE A 212 -9.10 11.15 -11.37
N ARG A 213 -10.03 10.64 -10.57
CA ARG A 213 -11.36 11.24 -10.33
C ARG A 213 -11.61 11.57 -8.87
N LEU A 214 -10.91 10.89 -7.97
CA LEU A 214 -11.11 11.02 -6.54
C LEU A 214 -9.77 11.00 -5.84
N VAL A 215 -9.46 12.09 -5.14
CA VAL A 215 -8.33 12.16 -4.22
C VAL A 215 -8.87 12.34 -2.80
N THR A 216 -8.54 11.42 -1.91
CA THR A 216 -8.93 11.48 -0.50
C THR A 216 -7.72 11.59 0.39
N THR A 217 -7.94 12.13 1.58
CA THR A 217 -6.99 12.09 2.70
C THR A 217 -7.63 11.34 3.83
N MET A 218 -6.81 10.77 4.73
CA MET A 218 -7.33 10.42 6.03
C MET A 218 -7.72 11.72 6.73
N ALA A 219 -9.02 11.95 6.94
CA ALA A 219 -9.44 12.86 7.99
C ALA A 219 -8.91 12.23 9.29
N ARG A 220 -7.82 12.77 9.84
CA ARG A 220 -7.44 12.45 11.22
C ARG A 220 -8.68 12.78 12.04
N GLN A 221 -9.40 11.75 12.48
CA GLN A 221 -10.39 11.94 13.52
C GLN A 221 -9.58 12.50 14.69
N PHE A 222 -9.94 13.72 15.11
CA PHE A 222 -9.39 14.55 16.21
C PHE A 222 -8.44 15.72 15.83
N VAL A 223 -8.86 16.89 16.34
CA VAL A 223 -8.34 18.27 16.31
C VAL A 223 -6.93 18.46 15.72
N LEU A 224 -6.87 18.72 14.42
CA LEU A 224 -5.68 19.31 13.82
C LEU A 224 -5.53 20.77 14.27
N PRO A 225 -4.30 21.27 14.49
CA PRO A 225 -4.05 22.72 14.54
C PRO A 225 -4.58 23.36 13.25
N GLN A 226 -5.18 24.55 13.37
CA GLN A 226 -5.96 25.22 12.32
C GLN A 226 -5.29 25.28 10.93
N ARG A 227 -3.95 25.25 10.85
CA ARG A 227 -3.18 25.26 9.60
C ARG A 227 -3.28 23.97 8.79
N GLU A 228 -3.24 22.81 9.44
CA GLU A 228 -3.30 21.49 8.75
C GLU A 228 -4.73 21.20 8.27
N PHE A 229 -5.74 21.59 9.06
CA PHE A 229 -7.14 21.56 8.63
C PHE A 229 -7.38 22.49 7.43
N GLN A 230 -6.78 23.69 7.41
CA GLN A 230 -6.86 24.60 6.28
C GLN A 230 -6.16 24.07 5.02
N GLN A 231 -5.03 23.36 5.14
CA GLN A 231 -4.40 22.68 4.00
C GLN A 231 -5.29 21.56 3.45
N GLN A 232 -5.93 20.78 4.32
CA GLN A 232 -6.84 19.71 3.94
C GLN A 232 -8.10 20.24 3.24
N CYS A 233 -8.70 21.31 3.75
CA CYS A 233 -9.82 22.01 3.09
C CYS A 233 -9.40 22.64 1.76
N ARG A 234 -8.25 23.32 1.69
CA ARG A 234 -7.73 23.90 0.44
C ARG A 234 -7.48 22.83 -0.61
N MET A 235 -7.01 21.66 -0.21
CA MET A 235 -6.83 20.56 -1.15
C MET A 235 -8.20 20.06 -1.65
N TYR A 236 -9.17 19.86 -0.76
CA TYR A 236 -10.55 19.51 -1.15
C TYR A 236 -11.17 20.56 -2.11
N ASP A 237 -10.95 21.84 -1.86
CA ASP A 237 -11.45 22.94 -2.70
C ASP A 237 -10.74 23.02 -4.06
N LEU A 238 -9.41 22.82 -4.11
CA LEU A 238 -8.64 22.77 -5.35
C LEU A 238 -9.05 21.58 -6.23
N TRP A 239 -9.38 20.44 -5.65
CA TRP A 239 -9.86 19.27 -6.39
C TRP A 239 -11.29 19.44 -6.94
N ASN A 240 -12.12 20.28 -6.32
CA ASN A 240 -13.47 20.57 -6.84
C ASN A 240 -13.48 21.64 -7.95
N GLN A 241 -12.32 22.22 -8.29
CA GLN A 241 -12.17 23.28 -9.29
C GLN A 241 -11.52 22.81 -10.60
N VAL A 242 -11.13 21.54 -10.69
CA VAL A 242 -10.54 20.88 -11.88
C VAL A 242 -11.51 19.82 -12.40
#